data_AF-A0A0M0G6B3-F1
#
_entry.id   AF-A0A0M0G6B3-F1
#
_cell.length_a   1.000
_cell.length_b   1.000
_cell.length_c   1.000
_cell.angle_alpha   90.00
_cell.angle_beta   90.00
_cell.angle_gamma   90.00
#
_symmetry.space_group_name_H-M   'P 1'
#
loop_
_entity.id
_entity.type
_entity.pdbx_description
1 polymer ?
#
loop_
_entity_poly.entity_id
_entity_poly.type
_entity_poly.pdbx_seq_one_letter_code
_entity_poly.pdbx_strand_id
1 'polypeptide(L)'
;MATWIWLIVILGVFLGVYYLLQWALGKWLHLGKRRHYRTFHNETHKKWDLRVRLVSALIIAVGCMWGISRGVDESFWKVILFSNFAGVFFQELCTAYMEWKYSEQRREYIRVLASAGCILTFLFTFYVTNFFGLA
;
A
#
# COMPACT_ATOMS: atom_id res chain seq x y z
N MET A 1 -3.00 23.35 -16.62
CA MET A 1 -2.87 22.19 -17.55
C MET A 1 -1.53 21.49 -17.42
N ALA A 2 -0.39 22.20 -17.31
CA ALA A 2 0.94 21.56 -17.20
C ALA A 2 1.15 20.65 -15.97
N THR A 3 0.58 20.98 -14.82
CA THR A 3 0.73 20.20 -13.57
C THR A 3 0.15 18.79 -13.65
N TRP A 4 -0.99 18.63 -14.33
CA TRP A 4 -1.63 17.32 -14.54
C TRP A 4 -0.77 16.38 -15.40
N ILE A 5 -0.04 16.92 -16.37
CA ILE A 5 0.88 16.14 -17.22
C ILE A 5 2.02 15.60 -16.36
N TRP A 6 2.61 16.43 -15.50
CA TRP A 6 3.67 15.99 -14.58
C TRP A 6 3.19 14.93 -13.59
N LEU A 7 1.98 15.07 -13.05
CA LEU A 7 1.38 14.03 -12.20
C LEU A 7 1.25 12.69 -12.96
N ILE A 8 0.77 12.70 -14.20
CA ILE A 8 0.66 11.50 -15.03
C ILE A 8 2.04 10.89 -15.30
N VAL A 9 3.05 11.70 -15.57
CA VAL A 9 4.43 11.24 -15.79
C VAL A 9 5.00 10.59 -14.53
N ILE A 10 4.86 11.24 -13.36
CA ILE A 10 5.32 10.70 -12.08
C ILE A 10 4.63 9.37 -11.76
N LEU A 11 3.30 9.31 -11.94
CA LEU A 11 2.52 8.08 -11.77
C LEU A 11 2.97 6.99 -12.75
N GLY A 12 3.21 7.34 -14.01
CA GLY A 12 3.68 6.42 -15.04
C GLY A 12 5.05 5.83 -14.71
N VAL A 13 6.00 6.67 -14.26
CA VAL A 13 7.32 6.23 -13.81
C VAL A 13 7.20 5.32 -12.59
N PHE A 14 6.41 5.71 -11.59
CA PHE A 14 6.19 4.91 -10.40
C PHE A 14 5.60 3.53 -10.74
N LEU A 15 4.55 3.49 -11.56
CA LEU A 15 3.95 2.23 -12.03
C LEU A 15 4.98 1.39 -12.78
N GLY A 16 5.78 1.99 -13.66
CA GLY A 16 6.87 1.31 -14.37
C GLY A 16 7.87 0.65 -13.42
N VAL A 17 8.38 1.39 -12.43
CA VAL A 17 9.28 0.88 -11.40
C VAL A 17 8.60 -0.22 -10.58
N TYR A 18 7.35 -0.02 -10.18
CA TYR A 18 6.59 -0.98 -9.40
C TYR A 18 6.40 -2.30 -10.15
N TYR A 19 5.97 -2.27 -11.41
CA TYR A 19 5.82 -3.47 -12.24
C TYR A 19 7.16 -4.17 -12.51
N LEU A 20 8.23 -3.40 -12.72
CA LEU A 20 9.57 -3.94 -12.89
C LEU A 20 10.05 -4.65 -11.61
N LEU A 21 9.79 -4.08 -10.43
CA LEU A 21 10.06 -4.71 -9.15
C LEU A 21 9.27 -6.02 -8.99
N GLN A 22 7.96 -6.03 -9.31
CA GLN A 22 7.15 -7.25 -9.27
C GLN A 22 7.71 -8.34 -10.17
N TRP A 23 8.15 -7.98 -11.37
CA TRP A 23 8.73 -8.90 -12.34
C TRP A 23 10.10 -9.42 -11.91
N ALA A 24 10.96 -8.56 -11.35
CA ALA A 24 12.28 -8.93 -10.85
C ALA A 24 12.16 -9.90 -9.66
N LEU A 25 11.29 -9.59 -8.69
CA LEU A 25 10.97 -10.48 -7.57
C LEU A 25 10.25 -11.75 -8.04
N GLY A 26 9.47 -11.64 -9.12
CA GLY A 26 9.04 -12.70 -10.05
C GLY A 26 10.08 -13.80 -10.22
N LYS A 27 11.09 -13.43 -11.00
CA LYS A 27 12.17 -14.30 -11.41
C LYS A 27 13.06 -14.70 -10.24
N TRP A 28 13.45 -13.74 -9.39
CA TRP A 28 14.44 -13.97 -8.34
C TRP A 28 13.97 -14.98 -7.29
N LEU A 29 12.70 -14.92 -6.92
CA LEU A 29 12.13 -15.80 -5.90
C LEU A 29 11.60 -17.13 -6.47
N HIS A 30 11.74 -17.37 -7.79
CA HIS A 30 11.17 -18.52 -8.51
C HIS A 30 9.68 -18.71 -8.24
N LEU A 31 8.96 -17.60 -8.11
CA LEU A 31 7.53 -17.59 -7.84
C LEU A 31 6.79 -17.74 -9.18
N GLY A 32 5.65 -18.42 -9.15
CA GLY A 32 4.82 -18.62 -10.33
C GLY A 32 4.26 -17.30 -10.88
N LYS A 33 3.54 -17.36 -12.02
CA LYS A 33 2.73 -16.22 -12.47
C LYS A 33 1.80 -15.82 -11.32
N ARG A 34 1.93 -14.57 -10.86
CA ARG A 34 1.06 -14.01 -9.82
C ARG A 34 -0.38 -14.10 -10.34
N ARG A 35 -1.23 -14.91 -9.69
CA ARG A 35 -2.67 -14.85 -9.96
C ARG A 35 -3.12 -13.44 -9.56
N HIS A 36 -3.72 -12.71 -10.49
CA HIS A 36 -4.18 -11.33 -10.26
C HIS A 36 -5.24 -11.23 -9.14
N TYR A 37 -5.86 -12.35 -8.77
CA TYR A 37 -6.80 -12.45 -7.65
C TYR A 37 -6.16 -13.14 -6.45
N ARG A 38 -6.37 -12.58 -5.25
CA ARG A 38 -6.04 -13.21 -3.96
C ARG A 38 -6.66 -14.61 -3.95
N THR A 39 -5.83 -15.62 -4.10
CA THR A 39 -6.31 -17.00 -4.01
C THR A 39 -6.30 -17.32 -2.53
N PHE A 40 -7.47 -17.30 -1.90
CA PHE A 40 -7.57 -17.70 -0.50
C PHE A 40 -7.20 -19.18 -0.42
N HIS A 41 -6.00 -19.48 0.06
CA HIS A 41 -5.54 -20.87 0.23
C HIS A 41 -6.36 -21.60 1.32
N ASN A 42 -7.04 -20.85 2.19
CA ASN A 42 -7.85 -21.38 3.27
C ASN A 42 -8.98 -20.40 3.67
N GLU A 43 -10.11 -20.92 4.16
CA GLU A 43 -11.19 -20.14 4.80
C GLU A 43 -10.67 -19.18 5.88
N THR A 44 -9.64 -19.62 6.61
CA THR A 44 -8.96 -18.81 7.62
C THR A 44 -8.35 -17.55 7.02
N HIS A 45 -7.73 -17.64 5.84
CA HIS A 45 -7.14 -16.50 5.15
C HIS A 45 -8.22 -15.49 4.72
N LYS A 46 -9.38 -15.98 4.28
CA LYS A 46 -10.52 -15.15 3.88
C LYS A 46 -11.11 -14.39 5.08
N LYS A 47 -11.31 -15.07 6.20
CA LYS A 47 -11.83 -14.45 7.45
C LYS A 47 -10.85 -13.42 8.00
N TRP A 48 -9.55 -13.69 7.95
CA TRP A 48 -8.52 -12.74 8.38
C TRP A 48 -8.42 -11.53 7.49
N ASP A 49 -8.43 -11.71 6.17
CA ASP A 49 -8.40 -10.58 5.23
C ASP A 49 -9.57 -9.61 5.47
N LEU A 50 -10.79 -10.15 5.65
CA LEU A 50 -11.96 -9.32 5.97
C LEU A 50 -11.77 -8.53 7.27
N ARG A 51 -11.24 -9.17 8.33
CA ARG A 51 -10.96 -8.51 9.61
C ARG A 51 -9.91 -7.41 9.47
N VAL A 52 -8.80 -7.69 8.78
CA VAL A 52 -7.71 -6.74 8.57
C VAL A 52 -8.19 -5.53 7.78
N ARG A 53 -9.01 -5.74 6.73
CA ARG A 53 -9.62 -4.63 5.98
C ARG A 53 -10.56 -3.80 6.84
N LEU A 54 -11.36 -4.44 7.68
CA LEU A 54 -12.28 -3.74 8.58
C LEU A 54 -11.52 -2.89 9.61
N VAL A 55 -10.44 -3.44 10.19
CA VAL A 55 -9.55 -2.69 11.10
C VAL A 55 -8.88 -1.52 10.36
N SER A 56 -8.39 -1.74 9.15
CA SER A 56 -7.75 -0.69 8.35
C SER A 56 -8.74 0.43 7.99
N ALA A 57 -9.98 0.07 7.63
CA ALA A 57 -11.05 1.02 7.39
C ALA A 57 -11.42 1.81 8.66
N LEU A 58 -11.43 1.16 9.83
CA LEU A 58 -11.65 1.85 11.11
C LEU A 58 -10.53 2.84 11.45
N ILE A 59 -9.26 2.48 11.22
CA ILE A 59 -8.12 3.40 11.40
C ILE A 59 -8.32 4.66 10.56
N ILE A 60 -8.66 4.49 9.27
CA ILE A 60 -8.91 5.59 8.34
C ILE A 60 -10.12 6.42 8.80
N ALA A 61 -11.22 5.77 9.17
CA ALA A 61 -12.44 6.46 9.64
C ALA A 61 -12.18 7.30 10.90
N VAL A 62 -11.48 6.74 11.89
CA VAL A 62 -11.10 7.46 13.11
C VAL A 62 -10.19 8.64 12.80
N GLY A 63 -9.21 8.46 11.91
CA GLY A 63 -8.33 9.54 11.45
C GLY A 63 -9.12 10.68 10.79
N CYS A 64 -10.08 10.35 9.91
CA CYS A 64 -10.96 11.34 9.29
C CYS A 64 -11.82 12.07 10.32
N MET A 65 -12.49 11.35 11.24
CA MET A 65 -13.33 11.96 12.27
C MET A 65 -12.53 12.89 13.19
N TRP A 66 -11.33 12.47 13.57
CA TRP A 66 -10.43 13.28 14.39
C TRP A 66 -9.97 14.53 13.65
N GLY A 67 -9.62 14.39 12.37
CA GLY A 67 -9.33 15.53 11.51
C GLY A 67 -10.49 16.54 11.47
N ILE A 68 -11.72 16.09 11.17
CA ILE A 68 -12.90 16.96 11.08
C ILE A 68 -13.13 17.71 12.41
N SER A 69 -12.96 17.03 13.55
CA SER A 69 -13.16 17.64 14.87
C SER A 69 -12.22 18.80 15.19
N ARG A 70 -11.08 18.89 14.49
CA ARG A 70 -10.07 19.95 14.68
C ARG A 70 -10.15 21.07 13.64
N GLY A 71 -11.08 20.97 12.69
CA GLY A 71 -11.22 21.91 11.58
C GLY A 71 -10.50 21.44 10.31
N VAL A 72 -10.97 21.90 9.15
CA VAL A 72 -10.40 21.54 7.83
C VAL A 72 -9.30 22.54 7.48
N ASP A 73 -8.09 22.27 7.96
CA ASP A 73 -6.89 23.08 7.73
C ASP A 73 -5.72 22.21 7.18
N GLU A 74 -4.49 22.71 7.11
CA GLU A 74 -3.33 21.88 6.71
C GLU A 74 -3.09 20.69 7.66
N SER A 75 -3.47 20.81 8.93
CA SER A 75 -3.35 19.74 9.93
C SER A 75 -4.29 18.58 9.61
N PHE A 76 -5.49 18.89 9.12
CA PHE A 76 -6.46 17.90 8.62
C PHE A 76 -5.86 16.97 7.57
N TRP A 77 -5.23 17.54 6.53
CA TRP A 77 -4.62 16.78 5.45
C TRP A 77 -3.46 15.90 5.93
N LYS A 78 -2.66 16.38 6.90
CA LYS A 78 -1.59 15.60 7.53
C LYS A 78 -2.15 14.39 8.30
N VAL A 79 -3.21 14.59 9.09
CA VAL A 79 -3.86 13.51 9.85
C VAL A 79 -4.48 12.47 8.92
N ILE A 80 -5.13 12.88 7.84
CA ILE A 80 -5.70 11.97 6.84
C ILE A 80 -4.61 11.18 6.14
N LEU A 81 -3.56 11.85 5.67
CA LEU A 81 -2.43 11.18 5.03
C LEU A 81 -1.84 10.13 5.97
N PHE A 82 -1.49 10.53 7.20
CA PHE A 82 -0.90 9.63 8.19
C PHE A 82 -1.81 8.43 8.51
N SER A 83 -3.12 8.65 8.65
CA SER A 83 -4.07 7.57 8.91
C SER A 83 -4.20 6.60 7.73
N ASN A 84 -4.22 7.10 6.49
CA ASN A 84 -4.20 6.26 5.29
C ASN A 84 -2.91 5.43 5.21
N PHE A 85 -1.77 6.06 5.47
CA PHE A 85 -0.48 5.37 5.57
C PHE A 85 -0.52 4.25 6.60
N ALA A 86 -1.00 4.53 7.81
CA ALA A 86 -1.08 3.55 8.89
C ALA A 86 -2.01 2.38 8.52
N GLY A 87 -3.17 2.66 7.93
CA GLY A 87 -4.13 1.63 7.50
C GLY A 87 -3.57 0.73 6.40
N VAL A 88 -3.01 1.31 5.33
CA VAL A 88 -2.40 0.55 4.22
C VAL A 88 -1.21 -0.25 4.72
N PHE A 89 -0.35 0.35 5.55
CA PHE A 89 0.82 -0.34 6.10
C PHE A 89 0.42 -1.52 6.97
N PHE A 90 -0.55 -1.33 7.88
CA PHE A 90 -1.08 -2.41 8.70
C PHE A 90 -1.66 -3.54 7.84
N GLN A 91 -2.44 -3.21 6.82
CA GLN A 91 -3.03 -4.19 5.91
C GLN A 91 -1.97 -5.01 5.18
N GLU A 92 -0.93 -4.37 4.65
CA GLU A 92 0.15 -5.03 3.93
C GLU A 92 1.01 -5.90 4.86
N LEU A 93 1.31 -5.45 6.08
CA LEU A 93 2.02 -6.26 7.08
C LEU A 93 1.25 -7.52 7.47
N CYS A 94 -0.06 -7.38 7.74
CA CYS A 94 -0.89 -8.54 8.03
C CYS A 94 -0.98 -9.49 6.83
N THR A 95 -1.07 -8.94 5.61
CA THR A 95 -1.07 -9.76 4.38
C THR A 95 0.25 -10.51 4.23
N ALA A 96 1.40 -9.85 4.43
CA ALA A 96 2.71 -10.49 4.37
C ALA A 96 2.88 -11.58 5.44
N TYR A 97 2.41 -11.34 6.66
CA TYR A 97 2.42 -12.35 7.73
C TYR A 97 1.59 -13.58 7.36
N MET A 98 0.40 -13.36 6.80
CA MET A 98 -0.47 -14.45 6.37
C MET A 98 0.14 -15.24 5.22
N GLU A 99 0.74 -14.55 4.25
CA GLU A 99 1.43 -15.19 3.12
C GLU A 99 2.63 -16.01 3.60
N TRP A 100 3.39 -15.51 4.57
CA TRP A 100 4.51 -16.23 5.17
C TRP A 100 4.07 -17.50 5.92
N LYS A 101 2.97 -17.40 6.68
CA LYS A 101 2.51 -18.48 7.57
C LYS A 101 1.66 -19.54 6.88
N TYR A 102 0.83 -19.14 5.90
CA TYR A 102 -0.23 -19.99 5.36
C TYR A 102 -0.16 -20.24 3.85
N SER A 103 0.68 -19.54 3.08
CA SER A 103 0.79 -19.82 1.65
C SER A 103 1.65 -21.07 1.37
N GLU A 104 1.33 -21.76 0.28
CA GLU A 104 2.17 -22.83 -0.25
C GLU A 104 3.52 -22.28 -0.74
N GLN A 105 3.51 -21.08 -1.32
CA GLN A 105 4.72 -20.36 -1.75
C GLN A 105 5.21 -19.41 -0.65
N ARG A 106 5.82 -19.98 0.40
CA ARG A 106 6.39 -19.25 1.55
C ARG A 106 7.38 -18.13 1.22
N ARG A 107 7.80 -17.92 -0.03
CA ARG A 107 8.64 -16.78 -0.45
C ARG A 107 7.82 -15.58 -0.95
N GLU A 108 6.51 -15.74 -1.16
CA GLU A 108 5.64 -14.68 -1.69
C GLU A 108 5.48 -13.50 -0.72
N TYR A 109 5.61 -13.72 0.59
CA TYR A 109 5.63 -12.62 1.57
C TYR A 109 6.75 -11.61 1.31
N ILE A 110 7.91 -12.04 0.78
CA ILE A 110 9.03 -11.13 0.45
C ILE A 110 8.58 -10.16 -0.65
N ARG A 111 7.83 -10.66 -1.63
CA ARG A 111 7.25 -9.81 -2.68
C ARG A 111 6.23 -8.84 -2.10
N VAL A 112 5.35 -9.30 -1.20
CA VAL A 112 4.38 -8.41 -0.52
C VAL A 112 5.09 -7.32 0.26
N LEU A 113 6.09 -7.68 1.08
CA LEU A 113 6.85 -6.74 1.89
C LEU A 113 7.61 -5.71 1.04
N ALA A 114 8.25 -6.16 -0.05
CA ALA A 114 8.96 -5.27 -0.97
C ALA A 114 7.99 -4.36 -1.74
N SER A 115 6.79 -4.85 -2.09
CA SER A 115 5.74 -4.04 -2.71
C SER A 115 5.28 -2.93 -1.76
N ALA A 116 5.01 -3.28 -0.51
CA ALA A 116 4.64 -2.34 0.53
C ALA A 116 5.74 -1.32 0.78
N GLY A 117 7.00 -1.76 0.89
CA GLY A 117 8.16 -0.88 1.02
C GLY A 117 8.31 0.10 -0.14
N CYS A 118 8.08 -0.36 -1.39
CA CYS A 118 8.11 0.49 -2.58
C CYS A 118 7.02 1.58 -2.53
N ILE A 119 5.78 1.20 -2.18
CA ILE A 119 4.65 2.13 -2.04
C ILE A 119 4.94 3.14 -0.93
N LEU A 120 5.41 2.70 0.23
CA LEU A 120 5.75 3.59 1.35
C LEU A 120 6.86 4.58 0.97
N THR A 121 7.90 4.10 0.29
CA THR A 121 9.00 4.95 -0.17
C THR A 121 8.51 6.01 -1.14
N PHE A 122 7.64 5.62 -2.08
CA PHE A 122 7.03 6.56 -3.02
C PHE A 122 6.20 7.62 -2.30
N LEU A 123 5.27 7.20 -1.44
CA LEU A 123 4.40 8.13 -0.73
C LEU A 123 5.20 9.03 0.24
N PHE A 124 6.24 8.51 0.88
CA PHE A 124 7.14 9.30 1.73
C PHE A 124 7.90 10.35 0.91
N THR A 125 8.45 9.96 -0.24
CA THR A 125 9.10 10.88 -1.17
C THR A 125 8.12 11.94 -1.65
N PHE A 126 6.89 11.54 -1.98
CA PHE A 126 5.82 12.43 -2.41
C PHE A 126 5.47 13.47 -1.34
N TYR A 127 5.45 13.07 -0.06
CA TYR A 127 5.22 13.98 1.06
C TYR A 127 6.41 14.93 1.30
N VAL A 128 7.64 14.40 1.39
CA VAL A 128 8.85 15.19 1.70
C VAL A 128 9.16 16.22 0.60
N THR A 129 8.86 15.89 -0.65
CA THR A 129 9.11 16.78 -1.80
C THR A 129 7.97 17.77 -2.07
N ASN A 130 6.99 17.88 -1.16
CA ASN A 130 5.79 18.68 -1.35
C ASN A 130 5.14 18.39 -2.72
N PHE A 131 4.78 17.12 -2.97
CA PHE A 131 4.18 16.67 -4.22
C PHE A 131 5.11 16.87 -5.43
N PHE A 132 6.43 16.68 -5.25
CA PHE A 132 7.46 17.00 -6.25
C PHE A 132 7.46 18.47 -6.71
N GLY A 133 7.08 19.40 -5.81
CA GLY A 133 6.97 20.83 -6.11
C GLY A 133 5.76 21.17 -6.98
N LEU A 134 4.77 20.28 -7.09
CA LEU A 134 3.53 20.51 -7.83
C LEU A 134 2.41 21.12 -6.96
N ALA A 135 2.64 21.23 -5.66
CA ALA A 135 1.77 21.89 -4.68
C ALA A 135 2.30 23.28 -4.33
#